data_AF-A0A7X9IT90-F1
#
_entry.id   AF-A0A7X9IT90-F1
#
_cell.length_a   1.000
_cell.length_b   1.000
_cell.length_c   1.000
_cell.angle_alpha   90.00
_cell.angle_beta   90.00
_cell.angle_gamma   90.00
#
_symmetry.space_group_name_H-M   'P 1'
#
loop_
_entity.id
_entity.type
_entity.pdbx_description
1 polymer ?
#
loop_
_entity_poly.entity_id
_entity_poly.type
_entity_poly.pdbx_seq_one_letter_code
_entity_poly.pdbx_strand_id
1 'polypeptide(L)'
;MAGNIVRDIDDAVRIRHVLCSVSDKTGLEGLIPALVEINPGVRIFSTGGTFDALKKILGERSARHLTQVSDYTGQPETQGGLVKTLDFKIYLGLLTETYNPAHQRDLERTQAVAIDLVVVNLYPFQQTVAKPDVTVEMARANIDIGGPCMIRAAAKNYLRVAPVVDPADYPRLVETLRRTGGTLDLATRFELARKAFAHTAEYDTAIARFLGRLEPEAVRGCYDVKR
;
A
#
# COMPACT_ATOMS: atom_id res chain seq x y z
N MET A 1 21.96 -17.78 -3.53
CA MET A 1 20.53 -18.06 -3.76
C MET A 1 20.26 -17.86 -5.24
N ALA A 2 19.78 -18.87 -5.96
CA ALA A 2 19.29 -18.66 -7.32
C ALA A 2 18.08 -17.70 -7.23
N GLY A 3 18.14 -16.56 -7.92
CA GLY A 3 17.03 -15.62 -7.94
C GLY A 3 15.78 -16.26 -8.54
N ASN A 4 14.60 -15.91 -8.05
CA ASN A 4 13.34 -16.24 -8.71
C ASN A 4 13.26 -15.43 -10.02
N ILE A 5 13.61 -16.05 -11.15
CA ILE A 5 13.55 -15.42 -12.49
C ILE A 5 12.20 -15.78 -13.11
N VAL A 6 11.37 -14.77 -13.34
CA VAL A 6 10.05 -14.91 -13.97
C VAL A 6 10.22 -14.95 -15.49
N ARG A 7 9.52 -15.89 -16.14
CA ARG A 7 9.52 -16.04 -17.61
C ARG A 7 8.14 -15.85 -18.21
N ASP A 8 7.13 -16.38 -17.54
CA ASP A 8 5.74 -16.34 -17.97
C ASP A 8 4.95 -15.37 -17.08
N ILE A 9 4.13 -14.52 -17.70
CA ILE A 9 3.29 -13.52 -17.04
C ILE A 9 1.97 -13.35 -17.80
N ASP A 10 0.96 -12.86 -17.09
CA ASP A 10 -0.27 -12.36 -17.73
C ASP A 10 -0.06 -10.91 -18.15
N ASP A 11 -0.36 -10.57 -19.42
CA ASP A 11 -0.39 -9.16 -19.83
C ASP A 11 -1.55 -8.44 -19.13
N ALA A 12 -2.77 -8.96 -19.26
CA ALA A 12 -3.97 -8.39 -18.65
C ALA A 12 -4.29 -9.04 -17.29
N VAL A 13 -4.13 -8.30 -16.19
CA VAL A 13 -4.46 -8.76 -14.84
C VAL A 13 -5.78 -8.15 -14.38
N ARG A 14 -6.75 -8.98 -13.99
CA ARG A 14 -8.04 -8.57 -13.43
C ARG A 14 -7.89 -8.17 -11.97
N ILE A 15 -8.49 -7.05 -11.58
CA ILE A 15 -8.49 -6.59 -10.19
C ILE A 15 -9.54 -7.35 -9.37
N ARG A 16 -9.08 -8.26 -8.51
CA ARG A 16 -9.92 -9.06 -7.60
C ARG A 16 -9.65 -8.75 -6.14
N HIS A 17 -8.40 -8.49 -5.77
CA HIS A 17 -7.99 -8.18 -4.40
C HIS A 17 -7.23 -6.86 -4.36
N VAL A 18 -7.73 -5.92 -3.56
CA VAL A 18 -7.19 -4.57 -3.41
C VAL A 18 -6.70 -4.39 -1.98
N LEU A 19 -5.46 -3.95 -1.78
CA LEU A 19 -4.98 -3.47 -0.49
C LEU A 19 -4.99 -1.95 -0.48
N CYS A 20 -5.80 -1.34 0.38
CA CYS A 20 -5.98 0.11 0.43
C CYS A 20 -5.63 0.65 1.81
N SER A 21 -4.61 1.52 1.88
CA SER A 21 -4.21 2.20 3.12
C SER A 21 -3.62 3.56 2.76
N VAL A 22 -4.42 4.61 2.89
CA VAL A 22 -4.05 5.95 2.44
C VAL A 22 -4.10 6.96 3.57
N SER A 23 -3.18 7.91 3.54
CA SER A 23 -3.18 9.06 4.44
C SER A 23 -4.10 10.17 3.93
N ASP A 24 -4.00 10.51 2.66
CA ASP A 24 -4.93 11.37 1.93
C ASP A 24 -6.08 10.52 1.33
N LYS A 25 -7.32 10.83 1.73
CA LYS A 25 -8.53 10.11 1.29
C LYS A 25 -9.19 10.74 0.06
N THR A 26 -8.62 11.80 -0.50
CA THR A 26 -9.15 12.50 -1.68
C THR A 26 -9.42 11.50 -2.81
N GLY A 27 -10.60 11.58 -3.44
CA GLY A 27 -10.95 10.82 -4.63
C GLY A 27 -11.33 9.35 -4.39
N LEU A 28 -11.27 8.85 -3.15
CA LEU A 28 -11.71 7.48 -2.84
C LEU A 28 -13.19 7.27 -3.14
N GLU A 29 -14.02 8.31 -2.99
CA GLU A 29 -15.44 8.32 -3.33
C GLU A 29 -15.72 8.08 -4.82
N GLY A 30 -14.76 8.41 -5.70
CA GLY A 30 -14.82 8.07 -7.11
C GLY A 30 -14.24 6.70 -7.42
N LEU A 31 -13.07 6.38 -6.83
CA LEU A 31 -12.35 5.15 -7.10
C LEU A 31 -13.08 3.90 -6.61
N ILE A 32 -13.52 3.91 -5.35
CA ILE A 32 -13.93 2.69 -4.64
C ILE A 32 -15.28 2.16 -5.17
N PRO A 33 -16.33 2.99 -5.36
CA PRO A 33 -17.55 2.53 -6.00
C PRO A 33 -17.33 2.03 -7.43
N ALA A 34 -16.46 2.71 -8.20
CA ALA A 34 -16.15 2.29 -9.56
C ALA A 34 -15.44 0.93 -9.61
N LEU A 35 -14.51 0.65 -8.68
CA LEU A 35 -13.88 -0.67 -8.57
C LEU A 35 -14.91 -1.78 -8.34
N VAL A 36 -15.88 -1.55 -7.46
CA VAL A 36 -16.96 -2.52 -7.16
C VAL A 36 -17.90 -2.69 -8.36
N GLU A 37 -18.24 -1.61 -9.06
CA GLU A 37 -19.08 -1.65 -10.26
C GLU A 37 -18.42 -2.44 -11.39
N ILE A 38 -17.14 -2.13 -11.68
CA ILE A 38 -16.39 -2.75 -12.78
C ILE A 38 -16.01 -4.19 -12.46
N ASN A 39 -15.72 -4.50 -11.18
CA ASN A 39 -15.40 -5.84 -10.71
C ASN A 39 -16.32 -6.22 -9.52
N PRO A 40 -17.51 -6.80 -9.77
CA PRO A 40 -18.48 -7.16 -8.72
C PRO A 40 -18.00 -8.22 -7.72
N GLY A 41 -16.86 -8.86 -7.98
CA GLY A 41 -16.20 -9.82 -7.08
C GLY A 41 -15.04 -9.23 -6.28
N VAL A 42 -14.72 -7.93 -6.44
CA VAL A 42 -13.55 -7.33 -5.82
C VAL A 42 -13.66 -7.36 -4.29
N ARG A 43 -12.56 -7.71 -3.61
CA ARG A 43 -12.42 -7.59 -2.16
C ARG A 43 -11.32 -6.59 -1.85
N ILE A 44 -11.61 -5.70 -0.90
CA ILE A 44 -10.75 -4.61 -0.48
C ILE A 44 -10.34 -4.87 0.96
N PHE A 45 -9.03 -4.95 1.19
CA PHE A 45 -8.40 -5.08 2.49
C PHE A 45 -7.95 -3.71 2.96
N SER A 46 -8.35 -3.29 4.16
CA SER A 46 -7.96 -1.98 4.71
C SER A 46 -7.84 -1.98 6.23
N THR A 47 -7.27 -0.91 6.78
CA THR A 47 -7.02 -0.74 8.22
C THR A 47 -7.19 0.72 8.65
N GLY A 48 -7.43 0.93 9.96
CA GLY A 48 -7.50 2.24 10.60
C GLY A 48 -8.49 3.20 9.92
N GLY A 49 -8.14 4.48 9.87
CA GLY A 49 -9.00 5.51 9.30
C GLY A 49 -9.32 5.33 7.81
N THR A 50 -8.52 4.55 7.07
CA THR A 50 -8.86 4.19 5.69
C THR A 50 -10.05 3.22 5.68
N PHE A 51 -10.03 2.19 6.52
CA PHE A 51 -11.13 1.24 6.63
C PHE A 51 -12.45 1.96 6.96
N ASP A 52 -12.44 2.89 7.91
CA ASP A 52 -13.63 3.66 8.29
C ASP A 52 -14.16 4.52 7.14
N ALA A 53 -13.27 5.16 6.38
CA ALA A 53 -13.64 5.94 5.21
C ALA A 53 -14.27 5.06 4.12
N LEU A 54 -13.65 3.92 3.82
CA LEU A 54 -14.16 2.96 2.83
C LEU A 54 -15.49 2.38 3.25
N LYS A 55 -15.69 2.08 4.54
CA LYS A 55 -16.96 1.60 5.08
C LYS A 55 -18.08 2.61 4.85
N LYS A 56 -17.82 3.91 5.08
CA LYS A 56 -18.77 4.99 4.79
C LYS A 56 -19.09 5.11 3.30
N ILE A 57 -18.07 5.06 2.44
CA ILE A 57 -18.23 5.15 0.98
C ILE A 57 -19.04 3.97 0.42
N LEU A 58 -18.79 2.75 0.93
CA LEU A 58 -19.44 1.54 0.43
C LEU A 58 -20.85 1.33 0.98
N GLY A 59 -21.18 1.89 2.14
CA GLY A 59 -22.46 1.66 2.81
C GLY A 59 -22.71 0.17 3.04
N GLU A 60 -23.92 -0.31 2.74
CA GLU A 60 -24.30 -1.73 2.91
C GLU A 60 -23.41 -2.70 2.11
N ARG A 61 -22.83 -2.23 0.99
CA ARG A 61 -21.92 -3.05 0.18
C ARG A 61 -20.61 -3.38 0.91
N SER A 62 -20.28 -2.67 2.00
CA SER A 62 -19.06 -2.93 2.76
C SER A 62 -19.00 -4.38 3.28
N ALA A 63 -20.15 -4.96 3.66
CA ALA A 63 -20.21 -6.33 4.19
C ALA A 63 -19.68 -7.38 3.20
N ARG A 64 -19.82 -7.11 1.89
CA ARG A 64 -19.34 -8.01 0.83
C ARG A 64 -17.93 -7.67 0.37
N HIS A 65 -17.58 -6.38 0.33
CA HIS A 65 -16.39 -5.91 -0.38
C HIS A 65 -15.25 -5.45 0.52
N LEU A 66 -15.49 -5.18 1.79
CA LEU A 66 -14.47 -4.62 2.68
C LEU A 66 -14.12 -5.63 3.77
N THR A 67 -12.83 -5.89 3.94
CA THR A 67 -12.29 -6.79 4.97
C THR A 67 -11.24 -6.02 5.77
N GLN A 68 -11.32 -6.07 7.10
CA GLN A 68 -10.32 -5.45 7.95
C GLN A 68 -9.02 -6.27 7.87
N VAL A 69 -7.87 -5.60 7.78
CA VAL A 69 -6.58 -6.28 7.68
C VAL A 69 -6.34 -7.23 8.85
N SER A 70 -6.68 -6.83 10.07
CA SER A 70 -6.57 -7.70 11.26
C SER A 70 -7.40 -8.97 11.15
N ASP A 71 -8.59 -8.89 10.56
CA ASP A 71 -9.46 -10.06 10.35
C ASP A 71 -8.87 -10.99 9.29
N TYR A 72 -8.19 -10.43 8.29
CA TYR A 72 -7.53 -11.19 7.24
C TYR A 72 -6.25 -11.89 7.71
N THR A 73 -5.41 -11.19 8.49
CA THR A 73 -4.12 -11.69 8.98
C THR A 73 -4.25 -12.51 10.26
N GLY A 74 -5.29 -12.26 11.07
CA GLY A 74 -5.44 -12.81 12.41
C GLY A 74 -4.55 -12.15 13.47
N GLN A 75 -3.82 -11.07 13.12
CA GLN A 75 -2.93 -10.36 14.05
C GLN A 75 -3.66 -9.17 14.70
N PRO A 76 -3.61 -9.04 16.04
CA PRO A 76 -4.13 -7.86 16.71
C PRO A 76 -3.24 -6.63 16.42
N GLU A 77 -3.84 -5.45 16.33
CA GLU A 77 -3.07 -4.21 16.13
C GLU A 77 -2.25 -3.88 17.40
N THR A 78 -0.95 -3.60 17.22
CA THR A 78 -0.10 -3.09 18.31
C THR A 78 -0.53 -1.69 18.75
N GLN A 79 -0.29 -1.32 20.01
CA GLN A 79 -0.53 0.05 20.49
C GLN A 79 0.16 1.09 19.59
N GLY A 80 -0.55 2.19 19.30
CA GLY A 80 -0.06 3.22 18.38
C GLY A 80 -0.06 2.81 16.91
N GLY A 81 -0.49 1.58 16.58
CA GLY A 81 -0.64 1.14 15.21
C GLY A 81 0.66 0.96 14.44
N LEU A 82 1.77 0.72 15.15
CA LEU A 82 3.11 0.61 14.57
C LEU A 82 3.25 -0.59 13.61
N VAL A 83 2.61 -1.71 13.93
CA VAL A 83 2.68 -2.94 13.14
C VAL A 83 1.25 -3.38 12.80
N LYS A 84 0.80 -3.02 11.59
CA LYS A 84 -0.52 -3.42 11.06
C LYS A 84 -0.44 -4.22 9.79
N THR A 85 0.41 -3.79 8.86
CA THR A 85 0.50 -4.34 7.50
C THR A 85 1.80 -5.10 7.24
N LEU A 86 2.73 -5.09 8.21
CA LEU A 86 3.97 -5.87 8.20
C LEU A 86 3.70 -7.34 8.55
N ASP A 87 2.91 -8.01 7.71
CA ASP A 87 2.44 -9.37 7.96
C ASP A 87 2.78 -10.31 6.78
N PHE A 88 3.22 -11.53 7.11
CA PHE A 88 3.61 -12.54 6.13
C PHE A 88 2.52 -12.79 5.07
N LYS A 89 1.25 -12.86 5.47
CA LYS A 89 0.12 -13.15 4.58
C LYS A 89 -0.11 -12.04 3.56
N ILE A 90 0.16 -10.79 3.93
CA ILE A 90 0.09 -9.63 3.01
C ILE A 90 1.24 -9.70 2.01
N TYR A 91 2.49 -9.85 2.49
CA TYR A 91 3.65 -9.85 1.59
C TYR A 91 3.71 -11.09 0.70
N LEU A 92 3.18 -12.23 1.15
CA LEU A 92 2.99 -13.39 0.28
C LEU A 92 1.98 -13.06 -0.84
N GLY A 93 0.87 -12.39 -0.52
CA GLY A 93 -0.09 -11.94 -1.52
C GLY A 93 0.49 -10.92 -2.53
N LEU A 94 1.43 -10.07 -2.10
CA LEU A 94 2.07 -9.06 -2.94
C LEU A 94 3.21 -9.61 -3.82
N LEU A 95 3.97 -10.59 -3.33
CA LEU A 95 5.25 -11.00 -3.93
C LEU A 95 5.23 -12.37 -4.61
N THR A 96 4.09 -13.05 -4.62
CA THR A 96 3.93 -14.33 -5.31
C THR A 96 3.69 -14.14 -6.81
N GLU A 97 4.05 -15.18 -7.57
CA GLU A 97 4.06 -15.18 -9.03
C GLU A 97 3.03 -16.19 -9.52
N THR A 98 2.24 -15.82 -10.55
CA THR A 98 1.12 -16.65 -11.05
C THR A 98 1.59 -18.04 -11.47
N TYR A 99 2.68 -18.14 -12.21
CA TYR A 99 3.15 -19.40 -12.81
C TYR A 99 4.25 -20.11 -12.01
N ASN A 100 4.44 -19.76 -10.74
CA ASN A 100 5.37 -20.47 -9.86
C ASN A 100 4.60 -21.44 -8.95
N PRO A 101 4.72 -22.78 -9.14
CA PRO A 101 3.96 -23.76 -8.36
C PRO A 101 4.25 -23.73 -6.85
N ALA A 102 5.45 -23.33 -6.43
CA ALA A 102 5.76 -23.20 -5.01
C ALA A 102 5.02 -22.01 -4.39
N HIS A 103 4.98 -20.88 -5.11
CA HIS A 103 4.23 -19.70 -4.69
C HIS A 103 2.73 -19.99 -4.55
N GLN A 104 2.15 -20.74 -5.51
CA GLN A 104 0.74 -21.13 -5.43
C GLN A 104 0.45 -22.03 -4.22
N ARG A 105 1.32 -23.03 -3.94
CA ARG A 105 1.20 -23.86 -2.74
C ARG A 105 1.29 -23.06 -1.44
N ASP A 106 2.16 -22.04 -1.38
CA ASP A 106 2.27 -21.19 -0.21
C ASP A 106 1.00 -20.34 0.01
N LEU A 107 0.41 -19.80 -1.07
CA LEU A 107 -0.86 -19.08 -1.00
C LEU A 107 -1.97 -19.98 -0.43
N GLU A 108 -2.10 -21.20 -0.96
CA GLU A 108 -3.08 -22.19 -0.49
C GLU A 108 -2.88 -22.56 0.98
N ARG A 109 -1.66 -22.96 1.36
CA ARG A 109 -1.31 -23.40 2.73
C ARG A 109 -1.57 -22.31 3.77
N THR A 110 -1.37 -21.04 3.40
CA THR A 110 -1.50 -19.91 4.33
C THR A 110 -2.85 -19.21 4.21
N GLN A 111 -3.70 -19.68 3.31
CA GLN A 111 -4.98 -19.07 2.96
C GLN A 111 -4.82 -17.59 2.58
N ALA A 112 -3.66 -17.24 2.02
CA ALA A 112 -3.37 -15.92 1.51
C ALA A 112 -4.02 -15.75 0.14
N VAL A 113 -4.46 -14.53 -0.15
CA VAL A 113 -4.94 -14.17 -1.48
C VAL A 113 -3.86 -13.37 -2.19
N ALA A 114 -3.75 -13.61 -3.49
CA ALA A 114 -2.85 -12.87 -4.34
C ALA A 114 -3.47 -11.48 -4.62
N ILE A 115 -2.72 -10.40 -4.32
CA ILE A 115 -3.18 -8.99 -4.35
C ILE A 115 -2.89 -8.40 -5.73
N ASP A 116 -3.87 -7.71 -6.34
CA ASP A 116 -3.76 -7.23 -7.73
C ASP A 116 -3.55 -5.71 -7.81
N LEU A 117 -4.06 -4.99 -6.81
CA LEU A 117 -4.00 -3.53 -6.75
C LEU A 117 -3.63 -3.11 -5.33
N VAL A 118 -2.67 -2.19 -5.22
CA VAL A 118 -2.30 -1.54 -3.96
C VAL A 118 -2.56 -0.05 -4.11
N VAL A 119 -3.41 0.51 -3.25
CA VAL A 119 -3.71 1.95 -3.19
C VAL A 119 -3.17 2.49 -1.88
N VAL A 120 -2.00 3.12 -1.92
CA VAL A 120 -1.27 3.58 -0.73
C VAL A 120 -0.60 4.91 -1.03
N ASN A 121 -0.95 5.94 -0.28
CA ASN A 121 -0.22 7.21 -0.27
C ASN A 121 0.29 7.50 1.15
N LEU A 122 1.49 8.08 1.22
CA LEU A 122 2.21 8.27 2.47
C LEU A 122 1.76 9.56 3.16
N TYR A 123 1.84 9.59 4.50
CA TYR A 123 1.70 10.85 5.22
C TYR A 123 2.80 11.80 4.75
N PRO A 124 2.49 13.09 4.50
CA PRO A 124 3.46 14.03 3.97
C PRO A 124 4.50 14.39 5.04
N PHE A 125 5.55 13.57 5.17
CA PHE A 125 6.66 13.78 6.09
C PHE A 125 7.27 15.18 5.91
N GLN A 126 7.43 15.61 4.65
CA GLN A 126 7.89 16.96 4.30
C GLN A 126 7.03 18.07 4.93
N GLN A 127 5.70 17.93 4.92
CA GLN A 127 4.79 18.90 5.54
C GLN A 127 4.90 18.87 7.07
N THR A 128 5.24 17.72 7.64
CA THR A 128 5.43 17.57 9.09
C THR A 128 6.67 18.30 9.55
N VAL A 129 7.80 18.07 8.88
CA VAL A 129 9.10 18.67 9.24
C VAL A 129 9.22 20.14 8.81
N ALA A 130 8.27 20.66 8.05
CA ALA A 130 8.16 22.08 7.72
C ALA A 130 7.44 22.91 8.81
N LYS A 131 6.80 22.27 9.80
CA LYS A 131 6.11 22.99 10.88
C LYS A 131 7.13 23.69 11.79
N PRO A 132 6.90 24.96 12.19
CA PRO A 132 7.86 25.73 13.00
C PRO A 132 8.20 25.10 14.36
N ASP A 133 7.27 24.32 14.91
CA ASP A 133 7.33 23.70 16.24
C ASP A 133 7.63 22.19 16.19
N VAL A 134 8.07 21.67 15.03
CA VAL A 134 8.36 20.24 14.90
C VAL A 134 9.55 19.84 15.80
N THR A 135 9.31 18.87 16.67
CA THR A 135 10.39 18.25 17.46
C THR A 135 10.98 17.04 16.75
N VAL A 136 12.16 16.59 17.19
CA VAL A 136 12.78 15.35 16.70
C VAL A 136 11.82 14.16 16.89
N GLU A 137 11.16 14.07 18.05
CA GLU A 137 10.21 13.00 18.32
C GLU A 137 8.96 13.08 17.45
N MET A 138 8.42 14.28 17.19
CA MET A 138 7.30 14.46 16.27
C MET A 138 7.66 14.01 14.86
N ALA A 139 8.84 14.36 14.36
CA ALA A 139 9.30 13.89 13.06
C ALA A 139 9.49 12.37 13.05
N ARG A 140 10.18 11.80 14.06
CA ARG A 140 10.43 10.36 14.19
C ARG A 140 9.14 9.55 14.20
N ALA A 141 8.13 9.99 14.95
CA ALA A 141 6.84 9.32 15.05
C ALA A 141 6.02 9.34 13.74
N ASN A 142 6.34 10.24 12.81
CA ASN A 142 5.68 10.35 11.50
C ASN A 142 6.45 9.67 10.35
N ILE A 143 7.52 8.94 10.66
CA ILE A 143 8.19 8.06 9.69
C ILE A 143 7.34 6.80 9.51
N ASP A 144 6.76 6.65 8.32
CA ASP A 144 5.97 5.49 7.94
C ASP A 144 6.90 4.34 7.51
N ILE A 145 6.62 3.15 8.05
CA ILE A 145 7.30 1.91 7.69
C ILE A 145 6.42 1.05 6.79
N GLY A 146 5.15 0.88 7.18
CA GLY A 146 4.22 -0.01 6.47
C GLY A 146 3.91 0.46 5.06
N GLY A 147 3.66 1.77 4.88
CA GLY A 147 3.37 2.38 3.59
C GLY A 147 4.46 2.13 2.55
N PRO A 148 5.72 2.57 2.78
CA PRO A 148 6.81 2.34 1.85
C PRO A 148 7.07 0.85 1.58
N CYS A 149 6.96 -0.02 2.59
CA CYS A 149 7.14 -1.47 2.38
C CYS A 149 6.07 -2.06 1.44
N MET A 150 4.79 -1.70 1.60
CA MET A 150 3.72 -2.15 0.72
C MET A 150 3.90 -1.61 -0.71
N ILE A 151 4.20 -0.32 -0.85
CA ILE A 151 4.43 0.32 -2.16
C ILE A 151 5.58 -0.37 -2.89
N ARG A 152 6.73 -0.58 -2.23
CA ARG A 152 7.91 -1.22 -2.83
C ARG A 152 7.65 -2.68 -3.19
N ALA A 153 6.92 -3.42 -2.36
CA ALA A 153 6.58 -4.81 -2.66
C ALA A 153 5.67 -4.92 -3.89
N ALA A 154 4.64 -4.09 -3.98
CA ALA A 154 3.75 -4.03 -5.14
C ALA A 154 4.49 -3.56 -6.40
N ALA A 155 5.31 -2.50 -6.30
CA ALA A 155 6.07 -1.96 -7.42
C ALA A 155 7.17 -2.91 -7.91
N LYS A 156 7.78 -3.71 -7.03
CA LYS A 156 8.68 -4.80 -7.44
C LYS A 156 7.93 -5.83 -8.29
N ASN A 157 6.74 -6.23 -7.86
CA ASN A 157 5.94 -7.25 -8.53
C ASN A 157 4.93 -6.64 -9.53
N TYR A 158 5.34 -5.62 -10.29
CA TYR A 158 4.49 -4.98 -11.30
C TYR A 158 4.05 -5.94 -12.42
N LEU A 159 4.70 -7.10 -12.53
CA LEU A 159 4.29 -8.20 -13.40
C LEU A 159 2.85 -8.65 -13.11
N ARG A 160 2.41 -8.51 -11.84
CA ARG A 160 1.08 -8.90 -11.39
C ARG A 160 0.32 -7.79 -10.65
N VAL A 161 1.01 -6.90 -9.94
CA VAL A 161 0.39 -5.94 -9.00
C VAL A 161 0.48 -4.51 -9.54
N ALA A 162 -0.60 -3.74 -9.43
CA ALA A 162 -0.61 -2.31 -9.75
C ALA A 162 -0.43 -1.46 -8.47
N PRO A 163 0.68 -0.71 -8.32
CA PRO A 163 0.87 0.20 -7.19
C PRO A 163 0.41 1.63 -7.50
N VAL A 164 -0.66 2.09 -6.87
CA VAL A 164 -1.20 3.45 -7.04
C VAL A 164 -0.91 4.28 -5.80
N VAL A 165 -0.17 5.37 -5.99
CA VAL A 165 0.36 6.20 -4.89
C VAL A 165 -0.16 7.63 -4.85
N ASP A 166 -0.95 8.03 -5.86
CA ASP A 166 -1.38 9.41 -6.03
C ASP A 166 -2.88 9.46 -6.41
N PRO A 167 -3.71 10.16 -5.63
CA PRO A 167 -5.12 10.39 -5.96
C PRO A 167 -5.38 10.96 -7.35
N ALA A 168 -4.44 11.74 -7.90
CA ALA A 168 -4.59 12.30 -9.25
C ALA A 168 -4.68 11.23 -10.34
N ASP A 169 -4.20 10.01 -10.09
CA ASP A 169 -4.27 8.90 -11.06
C ASP A 169 -5.64 8.19 -11.05
N TYR A 170 -6.46 8.36 -10.02
CA TYR A 170 -7.70 7.59 -9.86
C TYR A 170 -8.67 7.74 -11.04
N PRO A 171 -8.92 8.95 -11.61
CA PRO A 171 -9.81 9.07 -12.76
C PRO A 171 -9.33 8.28 -13.99
N ARG A 172 -8.03 8.40 -14.34
CA ARG A 172 -7.42 7.68 -15.46
C ARG A 172 -7.42 6.16 -15.22
N LEU A 173 -7.19 5.73 -13.98
CA LEU A 173 -7.26 4.33 -13.59
C LEU A 173 -8.66 3.77 -13.79
N VAL A 174 -9.69 4.48 -13.32
CA VAL A 174 -11.10 4.08 -13.47
C VAL A 174 -11.49 4.00 -14.96
N GLU A 175 -11.12 5.00 -15.76
CA GLU A 175 -11.37 4.99 -17.21
C GLU A 175 -10.72 3.77 -17.88
N THR A 176 -9.45 3.50 -17.54
CA THR A 176 -8.72 2.34 -18.06
C THR A 176 -9.43 1.04 -17.71
N LEU A 177 -9.81 0.85 -16.44
CA LEU A 177 -10.51 -0.33 -15.97
C LEU A 177 -11.88 -0.50 -16.64
N ARG A 178 -12.63 0.58 -16.90
CA ARG A 178 -13.89 0.50 -17.65
C ARG A 178 -13.66 0.01 -19.07
N ARG A 179 -12.69 0.60 -19.77
CA ARG A 179 -12.37 0.27 -21.17
C ARG A 179 -11.92 -1.18 -21.34
N THR A 180 -11.18 -1.72 -20.38
CA THR A 180 -10.61 -3.07 -20.44
C THR A 180 -11.50 -4.14 -19.80
N GLY A 181 -12.65 -3.76 -19.25
CA GLY A 181 -13.53 -4.70 -18.54
C GLY A 181 -12.94 -5.20 -17.23
N GLY A 182 -12.20 -4.36 -16.51
CA GLY A 182 -11.71 -4.59 -15.15
C GLY A 182 -10.28 -5.11 -15.03
N THR A 183 -9.49 -5.01 -16.09
CA THR A 183 -8.09 -5.46 -16.12
C THR A 183 -7.11 -4.30 -16.32
N LEU A 184 -5.87 -4.48 -15.92
CA LEU A 184 -4.76 -3.59 -16.28
C LEU A 184 -3.76 -4.39 -17.10
N ASP A 185 -3.17 -3.79 -18.13
CA ASP A 185 -2.09 -4.40 -18.92
C ASP A 185 -0.71 -4.20 -18.26
N LEU A 186 0.31 -4.89 -18.76
CA LEU A 186 1.67 -4.80 -18.23
C LEU A 186 2.21 -3.37 -18.28
N ALA A 187 1.95 -2.66 -19.38
CA ALA A 187 2.42 -1.30 -19.59
C ALA A 187 1.90 -0.35 -18.51
N THR A 188 0.60 -0.41 -18.20
CA THR A 188 -0.02 0.40 -17.15
C THR A 188 0.56 0.08 -15.78
N ARG A 189 0.72 -1.21 -15.45
CA ARG A 189 1.31 -1.62 -14.16
C ARG A 189 2.77 -1.16 -14.02
N PHE A 190 3.53 -1.20 -15.11
CA PHE A 190 4.91 -0.73 -15.12
C PHE A 190 5.01 0.80 -14.97
N GLU A 191 4.15 1.57 -15.63
CA GLU A 191 4.07 3.03 -15.43
C GLU A 191 3.78 3.39 -13.97
N LEU A 192 2.80 2.71 -13.36
CA LEU A 192 2.46 2.86 -11.95
C LEU A 192 3.65 2.49 -11.05
N ALA A 193 4.38 1.41 -11.34
CA ALA A 193 5.56 1.00 -10.59
C ALA A 193 6.70 2.03 -10.65
N ARG A 194 6.93 2.65 -11.82
CA ARG A 194 7.90 3.75 -11.95
C ARG A 194 7.55 4.91 -11.03
N LYS A 195 6.28 5.34 -11.04
CA LYS A 195 5.79 6.40 -10.17
C LYS A 195 5.89 6.03 -8.69
N ALA A 196 5.54 4.80 -8.34
CA ALA A 196 5.61 4.27 -6.98
C ALA A 196 7.05 4.28 -6.41
N PHE A 197 8.04 3.81 -7.18
CA PHE A 197 9.44 3.86 -6.73
C PHE A 197 9.97 5.29 -6.62
N ALA A 198 9.62 6.17 -7.55
CA ALA A 198 9.95 7.60 -7.45
C ALA A 198 9.37 8.23 -6.17
N HIS A 199 8.11 7.96 -5.87
CA HIS A 199 7.44 8.44 -4.66
C HIS A 199 8.15 7.98 -3.38
N THR A 200 8.55 6.70 -3.29
CA THR A 200 9.31 6.21 -2.12
C THR A 200 10.73 6.78 -2.03
N ALA A 201 11.39 7.03 -3.18
CA ALA A 201 12.70 7.65 -3.19
C ALA A 201 12.66 9.11 -2.70
N GLU A 202 11.64 9.87 -3.09
CA GLU A 202 11.39 11.23 -2.60
C GLU A 202 11.10 11.24 -1.10
N TYR A 203 10.31 10.28 -0.62
CA TYR A 203 9.99 10.11 0.79
C TYR A 203 11.25 9.85 1.64
N ASP A 204 12.07 8.87 1.26
CA ASP A 204 13.32 8.55 1.97
C ASP A 204 14.32 9.71 1.88
N THR A 205 14.37 10.41 0.75
CA THR A 205 15.21 11.62 0.60
C THR A 205 14.79 12.70 1.59
N ALA A 206 13.50 12.89 1.83
CA ALA A 206 13.01 13.86 2.80
C ALA A 206 13.44 13.49 4.24
N ILE A 207 13.33 12.21 4.60
CA ILE A 207 13.78 11.69 5.90
C ILE A 207 15.29 11.89 6.05
N ALA A 208 16.08 11.47 5.06
CA ALA A 208 17.53 11.58 5.10
C ALA A 208 17.99 13.04 5.23
N ARG A 209 17.35 13.96 4.50
CA ARG A 209 17.63 15.40 4.59
C ARG A 209 17.28 15.97 5.97
N PHE A 210 16.17 15.54 6.57
CA PHE A 210 15.80 15.98 7.91
C PHE A 210 16.80 15.49 8.95
N LEU A 211 17.08 14.17 8.98
CA LEU A 211 18.02 13.57 9.93
C LEU A 211 19.44 14.11 9.76
N GLY A 212 19.89 14.32 8.52
CA GLY A 212 21.23 14.83 8.22
C GLY A 212 21.49 16.29 8.64
N ARG A 213 20.47 17.02 9.10
CA ARG A 213 20.60 18.39 9.67
C ARG A 213 20.67 18.39 11.19
N LEU A 214 20.47 17.25 11.84
CA LEU A 214 20.41 17.13 13.29
C LEU A 214 21.77 16.73 13.85
N GLU A 215 22.20 17.43 14.89
CA GLU A 215 23.34 17.02 15.72
C GLU A 215 22.89 16.00 16.78
N PRO A 216 23.75 15.05 17.20
CA PRO A 216 23.42 14.07 18.24
C PRO A 216 22.90 14.68 19.54
N GLU A 217 23.39 15.86 19.91
CA GLU A 217 22.96 16.61 21.10
C GLU A 217 21.51 17.09 20.98
N ALA A 218 21.08 17.54 19.79
CA ALA A 218 19.71 17.94 19.54
C ALA A 218 18.74 16.75 19.65
N VAL A 219 19.16 15.58 19.17
CA VAL A 219 18.41 14.33 19.35
C VAL A 219 18.33 13.97 20.82
N ARG A 220 19.47 13.96 21.53
CA ARG A 220 19.53 13.65 22.97
C ARG A 220 18.66 14.60 23.81
N GLY A 221 18.64 15.89 23.47
CA GLY A 221 17.84 16.89 24.16
C GLY A 221 16.32 16.66 24.06
N CYS A 222 15.87 15.81 23.14
CA CYS A 222 14.46 15.43 23.01
C CYS A 222 14.02 14.30 23.95
N TYR A 223 14.95 13.66 24.68
CA TYR A 223 14.69 12.43 25.43
C TYR A 223 15.30 12.41 26.84
N ASP A 224 14.58 11.80 27.77
CA ASP A 224 15.11 11.40 29.08
C ASP A 224 15.95 10.12 28.97
N VAL A 225 17.19 10.25 28.49
CA VAL A 225 18.08 9.11 28.25
C VAL A 225 18.47 8.42 29.57
N LYS A 226 18.01 7.18 29.74
CA LYS A 226 18.39 6.31 30.87
C LYS A 226 19.79 5.72 30.64
N ARG A 227 20.59 5.60 31.70
CA ARG A 227 21.90 4.94 31.72
C ARG A 227 21.77 3.52 32.26
#